data_AF-A0A3N5NS89-F1
#
_entry.id   AF-A0A3N5NS89-F1
#
_cell.length_a   1.000
_cell.length_b   1.000
_cell.length_c   1.000
_cell.angle_alpha   90.00
_cell.angle_beta   90.00
_cell.angle_gamma   90.00
#
_symmetry.space_group_name_H-M   'P 1'
#
loop_
_entity.id
_entity.type
_entity.pdbx_description
1 polymer ?
#
loop_
_entity_poly.entity_id
_entity_poly.type
_entity_poly.pdbx_seq_one_letter_code
_entity_poly.pdbx_strand_id
1 'polypeptide(L)'
;MGWRARRHGGVSRSARAVRLASRVKRPAQSTQRDTSPPIYGVDFTSAPRAAKPITVASGRLDGNVFRLGALEEIATLGGYDAWLRRPGPWIAGFDFPFGLPRQALEDLGWPSRWPALTRYCTALGRSAMRNALDRYRAGRPVGNKLCYRRGDAAAGAHSPLKLVNPPVALMFLEGACRLCTAEVTVPGMFAGDPGRIALEAYPGFAVRQLFGSRTRVSYKNDARCKQTSAQRQVRSAIVDRITAASGLHGVRLRTSAELLRVLRDDARGDHLDAVLCALQAAWGWQRRFEAYGLPSQLDPVEGWIVTVPAPADGRGAGQARSGRHSDWVNIRAR
;
A
#
# COMPACT_ATOMS: atom_id res chain seq x y z
N MET A 1 98.47 24.12 -0.17
CA MET A 1 98.00 25.50 0.04
C MET A 1 96.61 25.40 0.66
N GLY A 2 96.46 25.41 1.99
CA GLY A 2 96.25 26.62 2.81
C GLY A 2 94.89 27.24 2.45
N TRP A 3 93.84 27.18 3.28
CA TRP A 3 93.59 28.10 4.40
C TRP A 3 92.80 27.45 5.57
N ARG A 4 93.18 27.87 6.79
CA ARG A 4 92.61 27.65 8.15
C ARG A 4 91.31 28.48 8.35
N ALA A 5 90.45 28.41 9.37
CA ALA A 5 90.18 27.70 10.63
C ALA A 5 88.73 28.14 11.04
N ARG A 6 87.95 27.54 11.95
CA ARG A 6 88.11 27.45 13.42
C ARG A 6 87.00 26.56 14.00
N ARG A 7 87.29 25.92 15.14
CA ARG A 7 86.36 25.19 16.01
C ARG A 7 85.79 26.11 17.10
N HIS A 8 84.55 25.87 17.51
CA HIS A 8 83.97 25.94 18.88
C HIS A 8 82.64 25.16 18.80
N GLY A 9 82.16 24.30 19.70
CA GLY A 9 82.48 23.97 21.09
C GLY A 9 81.15 23.92 21.88
N GLY A 10 80.64 22.73 22.20
CA GLY A 10 79.45 22.47 23.07
C GLY A 10 78.08 22.80 22.43
N VAL A 11 76.94 22.19 22.78
CA VAL A 11 76.51 21.52 24.02
C VAL A 11 75.44 20.48 23.67
N SER A 12 75.54 19.36 24.40
CA SER A 12 74.55 18.32 24.73
C SER A 12 73.05 18.66 24.54
N ARG A 13 72.28 17.72 23.96
CA ARG A 13 71.30 16.90 24.69
C ARG A 13 70.42 16.10 23.73
N SER A 14 70.43 14.77 23.91
CA SER A 14 69.44 13.85 23.36
C SER A 14 68.07 14.19 23.94
N ALA A 15 67.07 14.42 23.08
CA ALA A 15 65.67 14.48 23.48
C ALA A 15 64.87 13.46 22.66
N ARG A 16 64.55 12.34 23.33
CA ARG A 16 63.50 11.39 22.95
C ARG A 16 62.21 12.15 22.66
N ALA A 17 61.68 11.99 21.44
CA ALA A 17 60.33 12.43 21.12
C ALA A 17 59.31 11.56 21.88
N VAL A 18 58.67 12.16 22.88
CA VAL A 18 57.50 11.60 23.58
C VAL A 18 56.29 11.72 22.65
N ARG A 19 55.72 10.59 22.21
CA ARG A 19 54.42 10.56 21.56
C ARG A 19 53.33 10.90 22.59
N LEU A 20 52.80 12.11 22.53
CA LEU A 20 51.52 12.46 23.15
C LEU A 20 50.41 11.74 22.40
N ALA A 21 49.86 10.69 23.02
CA ALA A 21 48.63 10.06 22.56
C ALA A 21 47.46 11.05 22.77
N SER A 22 47.11 11.80 21.73
CA SER A 22 45.85 12.53 21.69
C SER A 22 44.71 11.50 21.61
N ARG A 23 44.09 11.20 22.76
CA ARG A 23 42.79 10.53 22.83
C ARG A 23 41.77 11.41 22.09
N VAL A 24 41.57 11.13 20.80
CA VAL A 24 40.37 11.57 20.10
C VAL A 24 39.21 10.88 20.80
N LYS A 25 38.43 11.62 21.60
CA LYS A 25 37.11 11.19 22.04
C LYS A 25 36.31 10.93 20.76
N ARG A 26 36.15 9.66 20.41
CA ARG A 26 35.12 9.26 19.44
C ARG A 26 33.81 9.88 19.92
N PRO A 27 33.11 10.68 19.09
CA PRO A 27 31.77 11.10 19.46
C PRO A 27 30.97 9.82 19.69
N ALA A 28 30.25 9.78 20.81
CA ALA A 28 29.29 8.72 21.05
C ALA A 28 28.42 8.62 19.80
N GLN A 29 28.46 7.47 19.12
CA GLN A 29 27.52 7.19 18.05
C GLN A 29 26.13 7.31 18.68
N SER A 30 25.45 8.41 18.40
CA SER A 30 24.04 8.51 18.69
C SER A 30 23.42 7.33 17.95
N THR A 31 22.85 6.38 18.68
CA THR A 31 21.95 5.38 18.12
C THR A 31 20.75 6.16 17.59
N GLN A 32 20.87 6.73 16.39
CA GLN A 32 19.72 7.19 15.63
C GLN A 32 18.87 5.94 15.47
N ARG A 33 17.79 5.86 16.25
CA ARG A 33 16.73 4.90 15.95
C ARG A 33 16.38 5.17 14.50
N ASP A 34 16.53 4.15 13.66
CA ASP A 34 16.16 4.16 12.26
C ASP A 34 14.62 4.26 12.22
N THR A 35 14.10 5.46 12.52
CA THR A 35 12.67 5.71 12.56
C THR A 35 12.18 5.63 11.13
N SER A 36 11.15 4.83 10.87
CA SER A 36 10.60 4.73 9.52
C SER A 36 10.25 6.12 8.98
N PRO A 37 10.26 6.33 7.65
CA PRO A 37 9.57 7.48 7.08
C PRO A 37 8.10 7.47 7.54
N PRO A 38 7.39 8.61 7.44
CA PRO A 38 5.94 8.61 7.51
C PRO A 38 5.35 7.49 6.66
N ILE A 39 4.46 6.71 7.28
CA ILE A 39 3.71 5.65 6.62
C ILE A 39 2.25 6.08 6.57
N TYR A 40 1.69 5.98 5.38
CA TYR A 40 0.30 6.31 5.14
C TYR A 40 -0.50 5.10 4.67
N GLY A 41 -1.80 5.15 4.89
CA GLY A 41 -2.75 4.26 4.27
C GLY A 41 -3.93 5.05 3.75
N VAL A 42 -4.36 4.73 2.53
CA VAL A 42 -5.35 5.51 1.79
C VAL A 42 -6.52 4.60 1.43
N ASP A 43 -7.68 4.88 2.03
CA ASP A 43 -8.95 4.38 1.53
C ASP A 43 -9.48 5.34 0.47
N PHE A 44 -9.58 4.85 -0.77
CA PHE A 44 -9.77 5.69 -1.94
C PHE A 44 -11.17 5.59 -2.52
N THR A 45 -11.68 6.71 -3.00
CA THR A 45 -12.89 6.79 -3.81
C THR A 45 -12.62 7.55 -5.09
N SER A 46 -13.14 7.05 -6.22
CA SER A 46 -13.01 7.71 -7.53
C SER A 46 -13.87 8.97 -7.68
N ALA A 47 -14.72 9.27 -6.69
CA ALA A 47 -15.60 10.43 -6.68
C ALA A 47 -15.65 11.04 -5.27
N PRO A 48 -14.52 11.60 -4.78
CA PRO A 48 -14.47 12.19 -3.46
C PRO A 48 -15.38 13.42 -3.39
N ARG A 49 -16.02 13.57 -2.24
CA ARG A 49 -16.86 14.71 -1.85
C ARG A 49 -16.87 14.79 -0.33
N ALA A 50 -17.34 15.89 0.24
CA ALA A 50 -17.42 16.04 1.71
C ALA A 50 -18.12 14.86 2.40
N ALA A 51 -19.19 14.34 1.78
CA ALA A 51 -19.92 13.20 2.32
C ALA A 51 -19.38 11.83 1.91
N LYS A 52 -18.24 11.71 1.22
CA LYS A 52 -17.49 10.46 0.95
C LYS A 52 -16.07 10.89 0.52
N PRO A 53 -15.21 11.30 1.47
CA PRO A 53 -13.86 11.76 1.15
C PRO A 53 -12.96 10.57 0.81
N ILE A 54 -11.74 10.86 0.35
CA ILE A 54 -10.61 9.93 0.44
C ILE A 54 -10.07 10.04 1.86
N THR A 55 -9.90 8.91 2.54
CA THR A 55 -9.45 8.87 3.94
C THR A 55 -7.99 8.46 4.00
N VAL A 56 -7.17 9.23 4.70
CA VAL A 56 -5.74 8.99 4.85
C VAL A 56 -5.39 8.77 6.33
N ALA A 57 -4.93 7.57 6.66
CA ALA A 57 -4.28 7.29 7.93
C ALA A 57 -2.79 7.65 7.84
N SER A 58 -2.25 8.26 8.89
CA SER A 58 -0.84 8.67 8.95
C SER A 58 -0.19 8.25 10.26
N GLY A 59 1.04 7.73 10.19
CA GLY A 59 1.76 7.28 11.36
C GLY A 59 3.21 6.96 11.09
N ARG A 60 3.86 6.32 12.06
CA ARG A 60 5.26 5.85 11.94
C ARG A 60 5.39 4.45 12.51
N LEU A 61 6.30 3.68 11.92
CA LEU A 61 6.66 2.35 12.39
C LEU A 61 7.90 2.42 13.28
N ASP A 62 7.81 1.77 14.43
CA ASP A 62 8.87 1.60 15.43
C ASP A 62 9.00 0.09 15.71
N GLY A 63 10.01 -0.55 15.11
CA GLY A 63 10.11 -2.00 15.05
C GLY A 63 8.89 -2.62 14.35
N ASN A 64 8.06 -3.32 15.12
CA ASN A 64 6.83 -3.95 14.66
C ASN A 64 5.55 -3.20 15.08
N VAL A 65 5.70 -2.01 15.68
CA VAL A 65 4.57 -1.22 16.20
C VAL A 65 4.33 -0.02 15.30
N PHE A 66 3.23 -0.04 14.55
CA PHE A 66 2.74 1.11 13.82
C PHE A 66 1.97 2.04 14.76
N ARG A 67 2.50 3.25 14.96
CA ARG A 67 1.88 4.30 15.77
C ARG A 67 1.08 5.21 14.87
N LEU A 68 -0.25 5.04 14.87
CA LEU A 68 -1.17 5.93 14.16
C LEU A 68 -1.20 7.28 14.89
N GLY A 69 -0.93 8.36 14.16
CA GLY A 69 -0.89 9.72 14.68
C GLY A 69 -2.11 10.56 14.28
N ALA A 70 -2.55 10.46 13.03
CA ALA A 70 -3.68 11.26 12.54
C ALA A 70 -4.46 10.57 11.42
N LEU A 71 -5.71 11.00 11.26
CA LEU A 71 -6.60 10.69 10.14
C LEU A 71 -6.92 12.00 9.43
N GLU A 72 -6.77 12.03 8.10
CA GLU A 72 -7.04 13.18 7.24
C GLU A 72 -8.11 12.79 6.21
N GLU A 73 -9.09 13.68 6.00
CA GLU A 73 -10.13 13.49 4.98
C GLU A 73 -9.93 14.47 3.82
N ILE A 74 -9.86 13.94 2.61
CA ILE A 74 -9.65 14.70 1.38
C ILE A 74 -10.91 14.63 0.52
N ALA A 75 -11.63 15.74 0.45
CA ALA A 75 -12.94 15.80 -0.20
C ALA A 75 -12.90 16.01 -1.72
N THR A 76 -11.73 16.18 -2.34
CA THR A 76 -11.60 16.44 -3.79
C THR A 76 -10.43 15.70 -4.41
N LEU A 77 -10.52 15.41 -5.72
CA LEU A 77 -9.40 14.82 -6.47
C LEU A 77 -8.20 15.77 -6.53
N GLY A 78 -8.42 17.08 -6.63
CA GLY A 78 -7.34 18.08 -6.58
C GLY A 78 -6.61 18.10 -5.23
N GLY A 79 -7.33 17.89 -4.12
CA GLY A 79 -6.71 17.71 -2.80
C GLY A 79 -5.86 16.45 -2.72
N TYR A 80 -6.30 15.36 -3.37
CA TYR A 80 -5.53 14.13 -3.46
C TYR A 80 -4.28 14.32 -4.33
N ASP A 81 -4.39 15.02 -5.46
CA ASP A 81 -3.26 15.41 -6.30
C ASP A 81 -2.22 16.23 -5.51
N ALA A 82 -2.66 17.17 -4.69
CA ALA A 82 -1.77 17.94 -3.81
C ALA A 82 -1.13 17.06 -2.73
N TRP A 83 -1.88 16.11 -2.16
CA TRP A 83 -1.37 15.15 -1.19
C TRP A 83 -0.26 14.26 -1.76
N LEU A 84 -0.42 13.74 -2.98
CA LEU A 84 0.60 12.94 -3.67
C LEU A 84 1.89 13.71 -3.97
N ARG A 85 1.81 15.04 -4.08
CA ARG A 85 2.96 15.92 -4.31
C ARG A 85 3.65 16.40 -3.04
N ARG A 86 3.19 15.98 -1.85
CA ARG A 86 3.90 16.27 -0.58
C ARG A 86 5.33 15.73 -0.66
N PRO A 87 6.35 16.50 -0.24
CA PRO A 87 7.74 16.06 -0.29
C PRO A 87 7.97 14.75 0.48
N GLY A 88 8.80 13.88 -0.09
CA GLY A 88 9.27 12.66 0.58
C GLY A 88 10.34 12.94 1.66
N PRO A 89 10.80 11.90 2.38
CA PRO A 89 10.45 10.50 2.15
C PRO A 89 9.09 10.11 2.76
N TRP A 90 8.30 9.31 2.05
CA TRP A 90 7.12 8.63 2.57
C TRP A 90 6.80 7.33 1.82
N ILE A 91 6.07 6.44 2.48
CA ILE A 91 5.50 5.23 1.89
C ILE A 91 4.01 5.15 2.20
N ALA A 92 3.20 4.71 1.23
CA ALA A 92 1.75 4.64 1.38
C ALA A 92 1.15 3.37 0.78
N GLY A 93 0.18 2.79 1.49
CA GLY A 93 -0.68 1.72 0.98
C GLY A 93 -1.99 2.30 0.44
N PHE A 94 -2.43 1.89 -0.74
CA PHE A 94 -3.60 2.47 -1.40
C PHE A 94 -4.67 1.41 -1.74
N ASP A 95 -5.92 1.65 -1.35
CA ASP A 95 -7.06 0.78 -1.70
C ASP A 95 -7.65 1.11 -3.07
N PHE A 96 -6.88 0.81 -4.12
CA PHE A 96 -7.36 0.75 -5.51
C PHE A 96 -6.38 -0.06 -6.35
N PRO A 97 -6.83 -0.71 -7.43
CA PRO A 97 -5.92 -1.42 -8.32
C PRO A 97 -4.92 -0.47 -9.00
N PHE A 98 -3.65 -0.85 -9.00
CA PHE A 98 -2.64 -0.11 -9.73
C PHE A 98 -2.66 -0.43 -11.21
N GLY A 99 -3.09 -1.63 -11.62
CA GLY A 99 -3.09 -2.07 -13.01
C GLY A 99 -4.43 -2.62 -13.50
N LEU A 100 -4.47 -2.98 -14.79
CA LEU A 100 -5.57 -3.69 -15.43
C LEU A 100 -5.09 -5.10 -15.84
N PRO A 101 -5.99 -6.08 -16.07
CA PRO A 101 -5.60 -7.45 -16.41
C PRO A 101 -4.96 -7.46 -17.80
N ARG A 102 -3.79 -8.10 -17.93
CA ARG A 102 -3.04 -8.15 -19.20
C ARG A 102 -3.89 -8.66 -20.36
N GLN A 103 -4.64 -9.73 -20.13
CA GLN A 103 -5.56 -10.28 -21.13
C GLN A 103 -6.52 -9.22 -21.68
N ALA A 104 -7.07 -8.37 -20.81
CA ALA A 104 -8.01 -7.35 -21.26
C ALA A 104 -7.33 -6.24 -22.05
N LEU A 105 -6.09 -5.90 -21.71
CA LEU A 105 -5.31 -4.91 -22.47
C LEU A 105 -5.01 -5.43 -23.88
N GLU A 106 -4.63 -6.71 -23.99
CA GLU A 106 -4.38 -7.38 -25.27
C GLU A 106 -5.65 -7.44 -26.12
N ASP A 107 -6.76 -7.94 -25.55
CA ASP A 107 -8.05 -8.06 -26.25
C ASP A 107 -8.59 -6.69 -26.73
N LEU A 108 -8.34 -5.61 -25.96
CA LEU A 108 -8.77 -4.24 -26.28
C LEU A 108 -7.79 -3.48 -27.19
N GLY A 109 -6.59 -4.03 -27.45
CA GLY A 109 -5.51 -3.32 -28.14
C GLY A 109 -5.00 -2.09 -27.38
N TRP A 110 -5.08 -2.09 -26.04
CA TRP A 110 -4.60 -0.99 -25.19
C TRP A 110 -3.10 -1.13 -24.88
N PRO A 111 -2.42 -0.04 -24.50
CA PRO A 111 -0.99 -0.10 -24.20
C PRO A 111 -0.64 -1.10 -23.08
N SER A 112 0.43 -1.86 -23.28
CA SER A 112 0.88 -2.92 -22.36
C SER A 112 2.00 -2.50 -21.39
N ARG A 113 2.44 -1.23 -21.46
CA ARG A 113 3.40 -0.63 -20.51
C ARG A 113 2.65 0.33 -19.59
N TRP A 114 2.84 0.20 -18.29
CA TRP A 114 2.03 0.91 -17.28
C TRP A 114 1.96 2.44 -17.48
N PRO A 115 3.08 3.18 -17.69
CA PRO A 115 2.99 4.62 -17.92
C PRO A 115 2.27 5.01 -19.22
N ALA A 116 2.35 4.17 -20.26
CA ALA A 116 1.63 4.40 -21.50
C ALA A 116 0.13 4.12 -21.33
N LEU A 117 -0.21 3.07 -20.56
CA LEU A 117 -1.58 2.72 -20.22
C LEU A 117 -2.26 3.83 -19.41
N THR A 118 -1.61 4.32 -18.34
CA THR A 118 -2.19 5.39 -17.50
C THR A 118 -2.42 6.67 -18.29
N ARG A 119 -1.47 7.10 -19.14
CA ARG A 119 -1.66 8.24 -20.04
C ARG A 119 -2.80 8.03 -21.02
N TYR A 120 -2.86 6.84 -21.65
CA TYR A 120 -3.94 6.50 -22.58
C TYR A 120 -5.30 6.53 -21.89
N CYS A 121 -5.46 5.89 -20.73
CA CYS A 121 -6.71 5.88 -19.99
C CYS A 121 -7.12 7.29 -19.50
N THR A 122 -6.14 8.11 -19.10
CA THR A 122 -6.39 9.52 -18.73
C THR A 122 -6.96 10.29 -19.93
N ALA A 123 -6.35 10.17 -21.11
CA ALA A 123 -6.81 10.81 -22.34
C ALA A 123 -8.17 10.27 -22.81
N LEU A 124 -8.41 8.96 -22.67
CA LEU A 124 -9.69 8.33 -22.98
C LEU A 124 -10.81 8.87 -22.07
N GLY A 125 -10.50 9.10 -20.80
CA GLY A 125 -11.41 9.66 -19.83
C GLY A 125 -12.52 8.70 -19.39
N ARG A 126 -13.26 9.15 -18.38
CA ARG A 126 -14.23 8.33 -17.65
C ARG A 126 -15.35 7.77 -18.50
N SER A 127 -15.95 8.56 -19.40
CA SER A 127 -17.11 8.13 -20.19
C SER A 127 -16.71 7.07 -21.23
N ALA A 128 -15.68 7.36 -22.03
CA ALA A 128 -15.24 6.43 -23.07
C ALA A 128 -14.62 5.15 -22.48
N MET A 129 -13.93 5.22 -21.33
CA MET A 129 -13.44 4.03 -20.63
C MET A 129 -14.58 3.11 -20.20
N ARG A 130 -15.67 3.64 -19.62
CA ARG A 130 -16.87 2.83 -19.29
C ARG A 130 -17.42 2.14 -20.53
N ASN A 131 -17.64 2.90 -21.61
CA ASN A 131 -18.22 2.38 -22.84
C ASN A 131 -17.33 1.31 -23.48
N ALA A 132 -16.01 1.46 -23.43
CA ALA A 132 -15.09 0.45 -23.91
C ALA A 132 -15.16 -0.84 -23.07
N LEU A 133 -15.15 -0.72 -21.74
CA LEU A 133 -15.21 -1.85 -20.84
C LEU A 133 -16.57 -2.56 -20.87
N ASP A 134 -17.68 -1.85 -21.01
CA ASP A 134 -19.00 -2.46 -21.15
C ASP A 134 -19.15 -3.20 -22.47
N ARG A 135 -18.67 -2.63 -23.59
CA ARG A 135 -18.63 -3.35 -24.89
C ARG A 135 -17.77 -4.61 -24.81
N TYR A 136 -16.60 -4.50 -24.19
CA TYR A 136 -15.72 -5.64 -23.97
C TYR A 136 -16.42 -6.75 -23.15
N ARG A 137 -17.02 -6.40 -22.02
CA ARG A 137 -17.78 -7.36 -21.19
C ARG A 137 -18.97 -7.96 -21.94
N ALA A 138 -19.67 -7.18 -22.77
CA ALA A 138 -20.79 -7.66 -23.56
C ALA A 138 -20.35 -8.76 -24.54
N GLY A 139 -19.21 -8.58 -25.22
CA GLY A 139 -18.65 -9.53 -26.18
C GLY A 139 -18.03 -10.79 -25.58
N ARG A 140 -17.79 -10.86 -24.26
CA ARG A 140 -17.18 -12.03 -23.62
C ARG A 140 -18.16 -13.19 -23.40
N PRO A 141 -17.68 -14.46 -23.36
CA PRO A 141 -18.53 -15.62 -23.08
C PRO A 141 -19.30 -15.52 -21.76
N VAL A 142 -20.47 -16.16 -21.71
CA VAL A 142 -21.25 -16.31 -20.47
C VAL A 142 -20.40 -17.02 -19.41
N GLY A 143 -20.43 -16.54 -18.17
CA GLY A 143 -19.62 -17.07 -17.07
C GLY A 143 -18.17 -16.56 -17.03
N ASN A 144 -17.65 -15.95 -18.11
CA ASN A 144 -16.30 -15.38 -18.18
C ASN A 144 -16.33 -13.89 -18.55
N LYS A 145 -17.22 -13.13 -17.89
CA LYS A 145 -17.48 -11.72 -18.21
C LYS A 145 -16.40 -10.75 -17.71
N LEU A 146 -15.49 -11.17 -16.82
CA LEU A 146 -14.45 -10.32 -16.25
C LEU A 146 -13.11 -11.07 -16.23
N CYS A 147 -12.06 -10.42 -16.72
CA CYS A 147 -10.68 -10.84 -16.52
C CYS A 147 -10.18 -10.38 -15.15
N TYR A 148 -9.26 -11.12 -14.56
CA TYR A 148 -8.65 -10.80 -13.27
C TYR A 148 -7.14 -10.70 -13.44
N ARG A 149 -6.50 -9.76 -12.74
CA ARG A 149 -5.05 -9.82 -12.57
C ARG A 149 -4.70 -11.03 -11.71
N ARG A 150 -3.47 -11.52 -11.81
CA ARG A 150 -2.99 -12.60 -10.95
C ARG A 150 -3.11 -12.25 -9.46
N GLY A 151 -2.76 -11.01 -9.10
CA GLY A 151 -2.88 -10.50 -7.72
C GLY A 151 -4.32 -10.45 -7.22
N ASP A 152 -5.27 -10.02 -8.06
CA ASP A 152 -6.70 -9.99 -7.70
C ASP A 152 -7.25 -11.38 -7.43
N ALA A 153 -6.91 -12.34 -8.29
CA ALA A 153 -7.34 -13.72 -8.16
C ALA A 153 -6.78 -14.36 -6.87
N ALA A 154 -5.49 -14.16 -6.59
CA ALA A 154 -4.84 -14.64 -5.37
C ALA A 154 -5.45 -14.00 -4.11
N ALA A 155 -5.81 -12.72 -4.17
CA ALA A 155 -6.43 -12.02 -3.08
C ALA A 155 -7.92 -12.35 -2.90
N GLY A 156 -8.59 -12.88 -3.93
CA GLY A 156 -10.06 -12.91 -4.00
C GLY A 156 -10.68 -11.51 -4.08
N ALA A 157 -10.00 -10.58 -4.76
CA ALA A 157 -10.44 -9.21 -5.00
C ALA A 157 -11.40 -9.13 -6.21
N HIS A 158 -12.03 -7.97 -6.37
CA HIS A 158 -12.81 -7.68 -7.57
C HIS A 158 -11.90 -7.40 -8.76
N SER A 159 -12.33 -7.85 -9.95
CA SER A 159 -11.67 -7.47 -11.20
C SER A 159 -11.61 -5.94 -11.33
N PRO A 160 -10.47 -5.36 -11.75
CA PRO A 160 -10.33 -3.94 -12.03
C PRO A 160 -11.03 -3.50 -13.32
N LEU A 161 -11.81 -4.40 -13.95
CA LEU A 161 -12.76 -4.06 -15.01
C LEU A 161 -14.18 -3.82 -14.49
N LYS A 162 -14.43 -4.03 -13.19
CA LYS A 162 -15.75 -3.83 -12.57
C LYS A 162 -16.09 -2.34 -12.53
N LEU A 163 -17.26 -1.98 -13.05
CA LEU A 163 -17.73 -0.59 -13.16
C LEU A 163 -18.71 -0.16 -12.07
N VAL A 164 -19.26 -1.09 -11.30
CA VAL A 164 -20.29 -0.82 -10.29
C VAL A 164 -20.06 -1.60 -8.99
N ASN A 165 -20.24 -0.93 -7.84
CA ASN A 165 -20.34 -1.50 -6.49
C ASN A 165 -19.35 -2.63 -6.15
N PRO A 166 -18.04 -2.34 -5.96
CA PRO A 166 -17.38 -1.04 -6.15
C PRO A 166 -16.96 -0.79 -7.62
N PRO A 167 -16.82 0.47 -8.05
CA PRO A 167 -16.43 0.83 -9.42
C PRO A 167 -14.90 0.80 -9.60
N VAL A 168 -14.31 -0.38 -9.43
CA VAL A 168 -12.86 -0.60 -9.34
C VAL A 168 -12.09 -0.08 -10.58
N ALA A 169 -12.68 -0.17 -11.77
CA ALA A 169 -12.09 0.40 -12.99
C ALA A 169 -11.96 1.93 -12.95
N LEU A 170 -12.90 2.62 -12.30
CA LEU A 170 -12.78 4.07 -12.10
C LEU A 170 -11.78 4.40 -11.00
N MET A 171 -11.62 3.52 -10.01
CA MET A 171 -10.61 3.69 -8.98
C MET A 171 -9.21 3.57 -9.58
N PHE A 172 -8.99 2.65 -10.53
CA PHE A 172 -7.78 2.64 -11.37
C PHE A 172 -7.61 3.98 -12.11
N LEU A 173 -8.63 4.42 -12.86
CA LEU A 173 -8.56 5.63 -13.67
C LEU A 173 -8.20 6.86 -12.82
N GLU A 174 -8.85 7.02 -11.67
CA GLU A 174 -8.65 8.22 -10.85
C GLU A 174 -7.47 8.09 -9.87
N GLY A 175 -7.14 6.89 -9.42
CA GLY A 175 -6.07 6.66 -8.45
C GLY A 175 -4.72 6.43 -9.12
N ALA A 176 -4.60 5.37 -9.91
CA ALA A 176 -3.34 4.90 -10.48
C ALA A 176 -2.76 5.89 -11.50
N CYS A 177 -3.61 6.52 -12.32
CA CYS A 177 -3.15 7.53 -13.26
C CYS A 177 -2.56 8.76 -12.55
N ARG A 178 -3.11 9.15 -11.39
CA ARG A 178 -2.59 10.25 -10.57
C ARG A 178 -1.26 9.90 -9.90
N LEU A 179 -1.05 8.65 -9.49
CA LEU A 179 0.27 8.19 -9.02
C LEU A 179 1.33 8.39 -10.11
N CYS A 180 1.00 8.01 -11.36
CA CYS A 180 1.90 8.20 -12.49
C CYS A 180 2.21 9.68 -12.75
N THR A 181 1.17 10.54 -12.77
CA THR A 181 1.33 11.98 -13.00
C THR A 181 2.10 12.68 -11.88
N ALA A 182 1.93 12.24 -10.64
CA ALA A 182 2.68 12.76 -9.49
C ALA A 182 4.10 12.18 -9.40
N GLU A 183 4.51 11.33 -10.34
CA GLU A 183 5.81 10.65 -10.35
C GLU A 183 6.08 9.87 -9.06
N VAL A 184 5.06 9.23 -8.50
CA VAL A 184 5.23 8.36 -7.31
C VAL A 184 5.81 7.03 -7.77
N THR A 185 6.85 6.54 -7.10
CA THR A 185 7.42 5.22 -7.40
C THR A 185 6.45 4.12 -7.01
N VAL A 186 6.17 3.23 -7.96
CA VAL A 186 5.37 2.02 -7.78
C VAL A 186 6.30 0.83 -8.00
N PRO A 187 6.81 0.18 -6.94
CA PRO A 187 7.82 -0.87 -7.05
C PRO A 187 7.40 -1.97 -8.03
N GLY A 188 8.30 -2.30 -8.96
CA GLY A 188 8.06 -3.31 -10.00
C GLY A 188 7.25 -2.83 -11.21
N MET A 189 6.61 -1.66 -11.16
CA MET A 189 5.75 -1.14 -12.24
C MET A 189 6.27 0.17 -12.84
N PHE A 190 6.69 1.11 -12.00
CA PHE A 190 7.08 2.46 -12.41
C PHE A 190 8.11 3.08 -11.46
N ALA A 191 9.24 3.52 -12.02
CA ALA A 191 10.29 4.22 -11.29
C ALA A 191 10.08 5.74 -11.43
N GLY A 192 9.49 6.35 -10.40
CA GLY A 192 9.33 7.80 -10.28
C GLY A 192 10.34 8.38 -9.29
N ASP A 193 9.88 9.27 -8.42
CA ASP A 193 10.62 9.80 -7.28
C ASP A 193 10.88 8.69 -6.25
N PRO A 194 12.15 8.36 -5.96
CA PRO A 194 12.51 7.28 -5.03
C PRO A 194 12.16 7.59 -3.56
N GLY A 195 11.87 8.85 -3.22
CA GLY A 195 11.41 9.26 -1.90
C GLY A 195 9.92 9.02 -1.66
N ARG A 196 9.14 8.71 -2.70
CA ARG A 196 7.68 8.59 -2.61
C ARG A 196 7.25 7.22 -3.13
N ILE A 197 6.90 6.32 -2.21
CA ILE A 197 6.62 4.91 -2.54
C ILE A 197 5.14 4.61 -2.38
N ALA A 198 4.53 4.06 -3.42
CA ALA A 198 3.16 3.55 -3.40
C ALA A 198 3.13 2.02 -3.49
N LEU A 199 2.40 1.41 -2.55
CA LEU A 199 2.09 -0.01 -2.54
C LEU A 199 0.57 -0.18 -2.70
N GLU A 200 0.16 -1.10 -3.56
CA GLU A 200 -1.26 -1.46 -3.66
C GLU A 200 -1.63 -2.27 -2.42
N ALA A 201 -2.68 -1.86 -1.70
CA ALA A 201 -3.14 -2.52 -0.49
C ALA A 201 -4.61 -2.90 -0.64
N TYR A 202 -5.05 -3.92 0.10
CA TYR A 202 -6.44 -4.35 0.03
C TYR A 202 -7.02 -4.69 1.42
N PRO A 203 -7.75 -3.75 2.05
CA PRO A 203 -8.33 -3.93 3.39
C PRO A 203 -9.18 -5.19 3.51
N GLY A 204 -9.94 -5.52 2.47
CA GLY A 204 -10.77 -6.73 2.45
C GLY A 204 -9.97 -8.03 2.54
N PHE A 205 -8.76 -8.07 1.98
CA PHE A 205 -7.85 -9.21 2.16
C PHE A 205 -7.28 -9.24 3.58
N ALA A 206 -6.80 -8.09 4.09
CA ALA A 206 -6.31 -7.96 5.46
C ALA A 206 -7.34 -8.46 6.50
N VAL A 207 -8.61 -8.06 6.38
CA VAL A 207 -9.67 -8.55 7.30
C VAL A 207 -9.85 -10.07 7.21
N ARG A 208 -9.83 -10.65 6.00
CA ARG A 208 -9.91 -12.12 5.85
C ARG A 208 -8.74 -12.84 6.53
N GLN A 209 -7.54 -12.26 6.51
CA GLN A 209 -6.39 -12.84 7.20
C GLN A 209 -6.57 -12.83 8.73
N LEU A 210 -7.25 -11.82 9.29
CA LEU A 210 -7.50 -11.73 10.74
C LEU A 210 -8.53 -12.75 11.26
N PHE A 211 -9.48 -13.18 10.43
CA PHE A 211 -10.58 -14.09 10.81
C PHE A 211 -10.52 -15.47 10.11
N GLY A 212 -9.48 -15.72 9.31
CA GLY A 212 -9.35 -16.91 8.48
C GLY A 212 -10.01 -16.77 7.10
N SER A 213 -9.37 -17.33 6.08
CA SER A 213 -9.73 -17.16 4.66
C SER A 213 -11.11 -17.70 4.27
N ARG A 214 -11.72 -18.57 5.08
CA ARG A 214 -13.06 -19.12 4.87
C ARG A 214 -14.18 -18.22 5.38
N THR A 215 -13.87 -17.19 6.15
CA THR A 215 -14.86 -16.32 6.78
C THR A 215 -15.07 -15.06 5.96
N ARG A 216 -16.25 -14.91 5.35
CA ARG A 216 -16.68 -13.62 4.78
C ARG A 216 -17.40 -12.82 5.85
N VAL A 217 -16.70 -11.86 6.45
CA VAL A 217 -17.30 -10.96 7.44
C VAL A 217 -17.55 -9.60 6.79
N SER A 218 -18.79 -9.13 6.85
CA SER A 218 -19.15 -7.77 6.43
C SER A 218 -19.06 -6.83 7.64
N TYR A 219 -18.13 -5.86 7.59
CA TYR A 219 -17.90 -4.89 8.67
C TYR A 219 -18.25 -3.45 8.27
N LYS A 220 -18.53 -3.21 6.98
CA LYS A 220 -18.93 -1.91 6.45
C LYS A 220 -20.12 -1.98 5.52
N ASN A 221 -20.88 -0.89 5.47
CA ASN A 221 -21.92 -0.68 4.48
C ASN A 221 -22.10 0.81 4.16
N ASP A 222 -21.99 1.14 2.87
CA ASP A 222 -22.16 2.52 2.38
C ASP A 222 -23.60 3.02 2.56
N ALA A 223 -24.59 2.14 2.61
CA ALA A 223 -25.99 2.52 2.81
C ALA A 223 -26.30 2.68 4.30
N ARG A 224 -26.65 3.91 4.73
CA ARG A 224 -26.99 4.23 6.13
C ARG A 224 -28.06 3.31 6.73
N CYS A 225 -29.09 2.95 5.95
CA CYS A 225 -30.16 2.06 6.39
C CYS A 225 -29.70 0.60 6.67
N LYS A 226 -28.49 0.24 6.24
CA LYS A 226 -27.90 -1.10 6.42
C LYS A 226 -26.76 -1.10 7.45
N GLN A 227 -26.61 -0.02 8.22
CA GLN A 227 -25.61 0.10 9.29
C GLN A 227 -26.16 -0.54 10.56
N THR A 228 -25.52 -1.61 11.03
CA THR A 228 -26.02 -2.42 12.15
C THR A 228 -25.06 -2.45 13.33
N SER A 229 -25.59 -2.75 14.52
CA SER A 229 -24.79 -3.03 15.72
C SER A 229 -23.83 -4.21 15.50
N ALA A 230 -24.25 -5.21 14.72
CA ALA A 230 -23.40 -6.35 14.34
C ALA A 230 -22.15 -5.92 13.54
N GLN A 231 -22.29 -4.98 12.59
CA GLN A 231 -21.12 -4.45 11.87
C GLN A 231 -20.17 -3.68 12.79
N ARG A 232 -20.71 -2.95 13.78
CA ARG A 232 -19.88 -2.31 14.81
C ARG A 232 -19.12 -3.34 15.63
N GLN A 233 -19.74 -4.46 16.02
CA GLN A 233 -19.06 -5.54 16.73
C GLN A 233 -17.91 -6.13 15.90
N VAL A 234 -18.11 -6.32 14.60
CA VAL A 234 -17.03 -6.78 13.71
C VAL A 234 -15.89 -5.76 13.65
N ARG A 235 -16.17 -4.46 13.50
CA ARG A 235 -15.12 -3.42 13.51
C ARG A 235 -14.36 -3.42 14.83
N SER A 236 -15.05 -3.54 15.97
CA SER A 236 -14.40 -3.70 17.27
C SER A 236 -13.48 -4.91 17.30
N ALA A 237 -13.94 -6.07 16.82
CA ALA A 237 -13.11 -7.27 16.75
C ALA A 237 -11.90 -7.12 15.80
N ILE A 238 -12.02 -6.38 14.69
CA ILE A 238 -10.88 -6.04 13.82
C ILE A 238 -9.87 -5.20 14.61
N VAL A 239 -10.35 -4.11 15.25
CA VAL A 239 -9.51 -3.20 16.05
C VAL A 239 -8.79 -3.94 17.16
N ASP A 240 -9.46 -4.84 17.87
CA ASP A 240 -8.87 -5.65 18.93
C ASP A 240 -7.75 -6.56 18.40
N ARG A 241 -7.96 -7.20 17.23
CA ARG A 241 -6.95 -8.06 16.61
C ARG A 241 -5.73 -7.30 16.11
N ILE A 242 -5.92 -6.14 15.47
CA ILE A 242 -4.77 -5.35 14.97
C ILE A 242 -4.01 -4.65 16.10
N THR A 243 -4.62 -4.43 17.27
CA THR A 243 -3.96 -3.87 18.46
C THR A 243 -3.37 -4.93 19.40
N ALA A 244 -3.72 -6.21 19.21
CA ALA A 244 -3.11 -7.34 19.92
C ALA A 244 -1.63 -7.53 19.55
N ALA A 245 -0.90 -8.32 20.34
CA ALA A 245 0.53 -8.56 20.14
C ALA A 245 0.85 -9.19 18.77
N SER A 246 -0.04 -10.04 18.24
CA SER A 246 0.11 -10.66 16.92
C SER A 246 -0.04 -9.67 15.76
N GLY A 247 -0.83 -8.61 15.95
CA GLY A 247 -1.12 -7.61 14.94
C GLY A 247 -1.66 -8.17 13.61
N LEU A 248 -1.50 -7.39 12.55
CA LEU A 248 -1.75 -7.80 11.16
C LEU A 248 -0.40 -8.10 10.50
N HIS A 249 -0.19 -9.36 10.09
CA HIS A 249 1.10 -9.83 9.55
C HIS A 249 2.32 -9.52 10.44
N GLY A 250 2.14 -9.55 11.77
CA GLY A 250 3.17 -9.21 12.74
C GLY A 250 3.35 -7.71 13.00
N VAL A 251 2.59 -6.83 12.33
CA VAL A 251 2.58 -5.39 12.60
C VAL A 251 1.42 -5.02 13.52
N ARG A 252 1.74 -4.51 14.70
CA ARG A 252 0.78 -4.12 15.73
C ARG A 252 0.42 -2.64 15.61
N LEU A 253 -0.88 -2.33 15.66
CA LEU A 253 -1.38 -0.96 15.78
C LEU A 253 -1.25 -0.47 17.23
N ARG A 254 -0.74 0.75 17.40
CA ARG A 254 -0.84 1.52 18.65
C ARG A 254 -1.36 2.91 18.32
N THR A 255 -2.33 3.40 19.09
CA THR A 255 -2.91 4.73 18.93
C THR A 255 -3.59 5.19 20.21
N SER A 256 -4.14 6.40 20.22
CA SER A 256 -4.89 6.95 21.36
C SER A 256 -6.27 6.30 21.53
N ALA A 257 -6.86 6.41 22.71
CA ALA A 257 -8.19 5.87 22.97
C ALA A 257 -9.26 6.53 22.09
N GLU A 258 -9.09 7.81 21.77
CA GLU A 258 -9.97 8.60 20.92
C GLU A 258 -9.96 8.05 19.49
N LEU A 259 -8.77 7.80 18.92
CA LEU A 259 -8.65 7.23 17.59
C LEU A 259 -9.17 5.80 17.54
N LEU A 260 -8.95 4.97 18.57
CA LEU A 260 -9.57 3.64 18.65
C LEU A 260 -11.10 3.71 18.60
N ARG A 261 -11.70 4.69 19.30
CA ARG A 261 -13.15 4.89 19.26
C ARG A 261 -13.63 5.30 17.87
N VAL A 262 -12.93 6.22 17.20
CA VAL A 262 -13.23 6.61 15.80
C VAL A 262 -13.25 5.40 14.87
N LEU A 263 -12.24 4.52 14.94
CA LEU A 263 -12.16 3.33 14.09
C LEU A 263 -13.32 2.34 14.32
N ARG A 264 -13.80 2.23 15.56
CA ARG A 264 -14.92 1.34 15.92
C ARG A 264 -16.26 1.93 15.50
N ASP A 265 -16.43 3.24 15.66
CA ASP A 265 -17.71 3.93 15.48
C ASP A 265 -17.97 4.36 14.03
N ASP A 266 -16.95 4.44 13.18
CA ASP A 266 -17.11 4.71 11.75
C ASP A 266 -17.88 3.59 11.04
N ALA A 267 -19.18 3.83 10.83
CA ALA A 267 -20.08 2.86 10.20
C ALA A 267 -19.77 2.55 8.74
N ARG A 268 -19.05 3.45 8.04
CA ARG A 268 -18.60 3.22 6.67
C ARG A 268 -17.30 2.43 6.61
N GLY A 269 -16.55 2.42 7.70
CA GLY A 269 -15.28 1.71 7.80
C GLY A 269 -14.15 2.36 6.99
N ASP A 270 -14.35 3.56 6.45
CA ASP A 270 -13.38 4.27 5.60
C ASP A 270 -12.08 4.56 6.40
N HIS A 271 -12.21 4.96 7.68
CA HIS A 271 -11.05 5.16 8.56
C HIS A 271 -10.32 3.86 8.89
N LEU A 272 -11.07 2.78 9.13
CA LEU A 272 -10.49 1.47 9.43
C LEU A 272 -9.75 0.92 8.21
N ASP A 273 -10.30 1.09 7.02
CA ASP A 273 -9.69 0.66 5.76
C ASP A 273 -8.40 1.42 5.47
N ALA A 274 -8.39 2.73 5.69
CA ALA A 274 -7.17 3.53 5.62
C ALA A 274 -6.09 3.01 6.59
N VAL A 275 -6.45 2.67 7.83
CA VAL A 275 -5.50 2.07 8.80
C VAL A 275 -5.02 0.68 8.36
N LEU A 276 -5.88 -0.17 7.81
CA LEU A 276 -5.50 -1.48 7.29
C LEU A 276 -4.55 -1.36 6.09
N CYS A 277 -4.74 -0.36 5.23
CA CYS A 277 -3.80 -0.01 4.17
C CYS A 277 -2.44 0.44 4.74
N ALA A 278 -2.43 1.25 5.80
CA ALA A 278 -1.20 1.71 6.44
C ALA A 278 -0.42 0.55 7.07
N LEU A 279 -1.11 -0.40 7.71
CA LEU A 279 -0.49 -1.60 8.28
C LEU A 279 0.13 -2.50 7.20
N GLN A 280 -0.55 -2.67 6.06
CA GLN A 280 0.00 -3.38 4.90
C GLN A 280 1.25 -2.67 4.34
N ALA A 281 1.23 -1.34 4.25
CA ALA A 281 2.39 -0.54 3.84
C ALA A 281 3.56 -0.64 4.84
N ALA A 282 3.25 -0.67 6.14
CA ALA A 282 4.25 -0.87 7.19
C ALA A 282 4.91 -2.26 7.10
N TRP A 283 4.13 -3.31 6.82
CA TRP A 283 4.66 -4.64 6.54
C TRP A 283 5.58 -4.64 5.31
N GLY A 284 5.19 -3.91 4.25
CA GLY A 284 6.00 -3.74 3.04
C GLY A 284 7.30 -2.99 3.32
N TRP A 285 7.25 -1.93 4.14
CA TRP A 285 8.42 -1.16 4.56
C TRP A 285 9.46 -2.01 5.31
N GLN A 286 9.01 -2.93 6.18
CA GLN A 286 9.93 -3.86 6.85
C GLN A 286 10.70 -4.74 5.86
N ARG A 287 10.14 -4.98 4.67
CA ARG A 287 10.71 -5.75 3.56
C ARG A 287 11.25 -4.87 2.43
N ARG A 288 11.57 -3.60 2.69
CA ARG A 288 12.05 -2.66 1.66
C ARG A 288 13.28 -3.15 0.88
N PHE A 289 14.12 -3.97 1.49
CA PHE A 289 15.29 -4.59 0.84
C PHE A 289 14.99 -5.92 0.13
N GLU A 290 13.74 -6.40 0.24
CA GLU A 290 13.20 -7.60 -0.41
C GLU A 290 12.04 -7.21 -1.33
N ALA A 291 12.23 -6.15 -2.11
CA ALA A 291 11.21 -5.60 -3.03
C ALA A 291 9.85 -5.34 -2.35
N TYR A 292 9.86 -4.87 -1.10
CA TYR A 292 8.66 -4.62 -0.28
C TYR A 292 7.79 -5.88 -0.03
N GLY A 293 8.35 -7.08 -0.21
CA GLY A 293 7.63 -8.34 -0.12
C GLY A 293 6.78 -8.66 -1.35
N LEU A 294 6.99 -7.97 -2.47
CA LEU A 294 6.32 -8.26 -3.73
C LEU A 294 6.93 -9.50 -4.41
N PRO A 295 6.14 -10.28 -5.19
CA PRO A 295 6.66 -11.44 -5.91
C PRO A 295 7.73 -11.08 -6.93
N SER A 296 8.74 -11.94 -7.11
CA SER A 296 9.81 -11.73 -8.10
C SER A 296 9.30 -11.73 -9.55
N GLN A 297 8.24 -12.50 -9.83
CA GLN A 297 7.60 -12.59 -11.15
C GLN A 297 6.34 -11.73 -11.27
N LEU A 298 6.29 -10.59 -10.60
CA LEU A 298 5.17 -9.66 -10.75
C LEU A 298 5.12 -9.11 -12.18
N ASP A 299 3.91 -8.98 -12.72
CA ASP A 299 3.70 -8.38 -14.02
C ASP A 299 3.69 -6.84 -13.88
N PRO A 300 4.58 -6.10 -14.59
CA PRO A 300 4.70 -4.65 -14.43
C PRO A 300 3.48 -3.84 -14.90
N VAL A 301 2.55 -4.43 -15.67
CA VAL A 301 1.31 -3.75 -16.09
C VAL A 301 0.14 -4.05 -15.14
N GLU A 302 0.12 -5.25 -14.57
CA GLU A 302 -0.92 -5.66 -13.62
C GLU A 302 -0.62 -5.13 -12.21
N GLY A 303 0.62 -5.23 -11.76
CA GLY A 303 1.01 -4.98 -10.38
C GLY A 303 0.65 -6.13 -9.43
N TRP A 304 0.78 -5.88 -8.13
CA TRP A 304 0.47 -6.85 -7.09
C TRP A 304 0.00 -6.18 -5.81
N ILE A 305 -0.98 -6.80 -5.13
CA ILE A 305 -1.47 -6.34 -3.82
C ILE A 305 -0.46 -6.78 -2.75
N VAL A 306 0.08 -5.83 -2.00
CA VAL A 306 1.03 -6.12 -0.92
C VAL A 306 0.39 -7.03 0.14
N THR A 307 1.20 -7.88 0.77
CA THR A 307 0.82 -8.96 1.71
C THR A 307 0.08 -10.16 1.11
N VAL A 308 -0.38 -10.09 -0.14
CA VAL A 308 -0.97 -11.25 -0.83
C VAL A 308 0.16 -12.19 -1.28
N PRO A 309 0.18 -13.45 -0.85
CA PRO A 309 1.23 -14.38 -1.25
C PRO A 309 1.11 -14.70 -2.75
N ALA A 310 2.26 -14.85 -3.42
CA ALA A 310 2.29 -15.41 -4.76
C ALA A 310 1.72 -16.85 -4.71
N PRO A 311 0.88 -17.26 -5.68
CA PRO A 311 0.55 -18.67 -5.86
C PRO A 311 1.85 -19.46 -6.00
N ALA A 312 1.98 -20.57 -5.28
CA ALA A 312 3.11 -21.47 -5.47
C ALA A 312 3.13 -21.93 -6.94
N ASP A 313 4.27 -21.85 -7.60
CA ASP A 313 4.42 -22.25 -8.98
C ASP A 313 4.02 -23.73 -9.15
N GLY A 314 2.86 -23.97 -9.75
CA GLY A 314 2.65 -25.08 -10.68
C GLY A 314 2.75 -26.52 -10.18
N ARG A 315 2.32 -26.87 -8.97
CA ARG A 315 1.76 -28.22 -8.73
C ARG A 315 0.27 -28.12 -8.43
N GLY A 316 -0.53 -28.03 -9.49
CA GLY A 316 -2.00 -28.14 -9.39
C GLY A 316 -2.83 -27.06 -10.11
N ALA A 317 -2.33 -26.41 -11.16
CA ALA A 317 -3.20 -25.69 -12.09
C ALA A 317 -3.89 -26.69 -13.03
N GLY A 318 -4.83 -27.46 -12.49
CA GLY A 318 -5.53 -28.52 -13.17
C GLY A 318 -6.90 -28.76 -12.55
N GLN A 319 -7.75 -27.73 -12.54
CA GLN A 319 -9.21 -27.79 -12.70
C GLN A 319 -9.78 -26.42 -12.35
N ALA A 320 -10.17 -25.70 -13.39
CA ALA A 320 -11.16 -24.66 -13.28
C ALA A 320 -12.38 -25.25 -12.56
N ARG A 321 -12.69 -24.75 -11.36
CA ARG A 321 -13.97 -25.05 -10.71
C ARG A 321 -15.08 -24.31 -11.46
N SER A 322 -15.60 -24.99 -12.47
CA SER A 322 -16.93 -24.76 -13.01
C SER A 322 -17.98 -25.07 -11.94
N GLY A 323 -18.85 -24.08 -11.65
CA GLY A 323 -20.21 -24.30 -11.15
C GLY A 323 -20.37 -24.59 -9.65
N ARG A 324 -20.92 -23.61 -8.92
CA ARG A 324 -22.36 -23.58 -8.63
C ARG A 324 -22.75 -22.29 -7.91
N HIS A 325 -23.71 -21.59 -8.52
CA HIS A 325 -24.60 -20.63 -7.88
C HIS A 325 -25.53 -21.37 -6.88
N SER A 326 -26.19 -20.60 -6.00
CA SER A 326 -27.16 -20.99 -4.94
C SER A 326 -26.50 -21.75 -3.77
N ASP A 327 -26.54 -21.30 -2.51
CA ASP A 327 -27.73 -20.90 -1.74
C ASP A 327 -27.52 -19.70 -0.80
N TRP A 328 -28.51 -18.81 -0.79
CA TRP A 328 -28.74 -17.82 0.25
C TRP A 328 -29.58 -18.48 1.35
N VAL A 329 -28.97 -18.89 2.46
CA VAL A 329 -29.72 -19.29 3.66
C VAL A 329 -29.82 -18.09 4.60
N ASN A 330 -31.04 -17.57 4.68
CA ASN A 330 -31.50 -16.64 5.70
C ASN A 330 -31.55 -17.38 7.05
N ILE A 331 -30.68 -17.03 7.99
CA ILE A 331 -30.87 -17.39 9.40
C ILE A 331 -31.60 -16.23 10.06
N ARG A 332 -32.93 -16.37 10.18
CA ARG A 332 -33.73 -15.63 11.17
C ARG A 332 -33.79 -16.46 12.45
N ALA A 333 -33.66 -15.75 13.56
CA ALA A 333 -33.74 -16.24 14.92
C ALA A 333 -35.03 -17.00 15.23
N ARG A 334 -34.88 -18.11 15.95
CA ARG A 334 -35.58 -18.41 17.20
C ARG A 334 -34.57 -19.05 18.15
#